data_AF-Q1CXP5-F1
#
_entry.id   AF-Q1CXP5-F1
#
_cell.length_a   1.000
_cell.length_b   1.000
_cell.length_c   1.000
_cell.angle_alpha   90.00
_cell.angle_beta   90.00
_cell.angle_gamma   90.00
#
_symmetry.space_group_name_H-M   'P 1'
#
loop_
_entity.id
_entity.type
_entity.pdbx_description
1 polymer ?
#
loop_
_entity_poly.entity_id
_entity_poly.type
_entity_poly.pdbx_seq_one_letter_code
_entity_poly.pdbx_strand_id
1 'polypeptide(L)'
;MKTLPRTLLALVLLAPAWVLAGPHYVASRDWGTFIWLSTWLDAGQTYTFETRDLTGTAPDTVLHVLRDRGGWSQVAMGDDCAGEARSCVTFTAPDSGLYRVWVRAYAEGRGGTASLYRNGALLLSNQPFGGVPLSFAWNVKDTFRATSTTPGAGDHLVFLLRSNAEYLQHDDDSGPRSYPLVVAASTQNAGAQRVVVGRFPGSTGTASFVHDDALWSTIFSDNDEDEDGISNALEPLVGMNPDSKDSDGDGIPDTLELFGNDGFSFSEWGSPTVKDLYVEVDWMEHPTNPYLTRKPYAGLVADAAAVFARDAGVRLHAFVDSALPWHEVVCFGACSGGVDFYSLKQGGFSIGYPERRPYFHYAVWAYRQGSSTSCSSGKAEVLGNDLIISLGCWSSPSIQEQRGTFIHELGHNLALGHNGNDVAGQTSVVHASVMNYRYQMLGVGSPGSHTYSFGGNACAACSASPKSKCVSCRNGFLGCGFPGCGSCDCDVNEWGAVELDFLDDGDADDGTHRVLLAKYALDDKGGPVRFQPRVPHAEPPVAARRLKVERTRERLRARGQVEGQDFFVSTDGTTLYAECP
;
A
#
# COMPACT_ATOMS: atom_id res chain seq x y z
N MET A 1 49.99 3.10 -45.91
CA MET A 1 48.63 2.52 -46.03
C MET A 1 47.89 2.89 -44.76
N LYS A 2 47.35 4.11 -44.70
CA LYS A 2 45.93 4.45 -44.92
C LYS A 2 45.03 3.99 -43.76
N THR A 3 45.07 4.80 -42.72
CA THR A 3 43.99 5.09 -41.79
C THR A 3 42.71 5.49 -42.54
N LEU A 4 41.59 4.83 -42.26
CA LEU A 4 40.25 5.32 -42.59
C LEU A 4 39.49 5.59 -41.28
N PRO A 5 38.87 6.77 -41.12
CA PRO A 5 38.08 7.10 -39.93
C PRO A 5 36.64 6.57 -40.07
N ARG A 6 36.10 6.09 -38.95
CA ARG A 6 34.65 5.86 -38.75
C ARG A 6 33.95 7.22 -38.64
N THR A 7 33.45 7.74 -39.75
CA THR A 7 32.35 8.71 -39.75
C THR A 7 31.09 7.96 -40.16
N LEU A 8 30.41 7.36 -39.18
CA LEU A 8 29.00 7.02 -39.35
C LEU A 8 28.20 8.23 -38.91
N LEU A 9 27.39 8.70 -39.85
CA LEU A 9 26.53 9.86 -39.86
C LEU A 9 25.63 9.91 -38.61
N ALA A 10 25.92 10.83 -37.67
CA ALA A 10 24.93 11.30 -36.70
C ALA A 10 24.01 12.29 -37.43
N LEU A 11 23.09 11.78 -38.24
CA LEU A 11 21.96 12.55 -38.72
C LEU A 11 20.91 12.52 -37.61
N VAL A 12 21.11 13.33 -36.56
CA VAL A 12 20.04 13.69 -35.64
C VAL A 12 19.07 14.56 -36.44
N LEU A 13 18.13 13.90 -37.10
CA LEU A 13 16.92 14.54 -37.59
C LEU A 13 16.22 15.12 -36.36
N LEU A 14 16.31 16.44 -36.22
CA LEU A 14 15.32 17.26 -35.54
C LEU A 14 13.97 17.05 -36.25
N ALA A 15 13.33 15.91 -36.00
CA ALA A 15 11.89 15.85 -36.07
C ALA A 15 11.38 16.71 -34.91
N PRO A 16 10.43 17.63 -35.11
CA PRO A 16 9.74 18.22 -33.98
C PRO A 16 9.21 17.03 -33.16
N ALA A 17 9.44 17.02 -31.86
CA ALA A 17 8.76 16.09 -30.98
C ALA A 17 7.26 16.30 -31.21
N TRP A 18 6.67 15.45 -32.05
CA TRP A 18 5.25 15.19 -31.98
C TRP A 18 5.11 14.57 -30.59
N VAL A 19 4.82 15.40 -29.60
CA VAL A 19 4.42 14.96 -28.27
C VAL A 19 3.10 14.24 -28.52
N LEU A 20 3.20 12.94 -28.81
CA LEU A 20 2.05 12.07 -28.98
C LEU A 20 1.27 12.12 -27.67
N ALA A 21 -0.06 12.13 -27.78
CA ALA A 21 -0.90 11.87 -26.63
C ALA A 21 -0.55 10.47 -26.11
N GLY A 22 -0.32 10.39 -24.81
CA GLY A 22 0.01 9.16 -24.09
C GLY A 22 0.08 9.44 -22.58
N PRO A 23 0.24 8.39 -21.76
CA PRO A 23 0.19 8.53 -20.31
C PRO A 23 1.32 9.41 -19.78
N HIS A 24 1.05 10.09 -18.68
CA HIS A 24 2.05 10.90 -17.98
C HIS A 24 1.97 10.63 -16.49
N TYR A 25 3.13 10.40 -15.88
CA TYR A 25 3.25 10.27 -14.44
C TYR A 25 4.12 11.39 -13.88
N VAL A 26 3.67 11.96 -12.76
CA VAL A 26 4.47 12.85 -11.95
C VAL A 26 4.50 12.32 -10.52
N ALA A 27 5.71 11.99 -10.07
CA ALA A 27 5.97 11.54 -8.71
C ALA A 27 5.46 12.53 -7.65
N SER A 28 5.20 11.98 -6.47
CA SER A 28 4.64 12.71 -5.32
C SER A 28 5.37 14.02 -5.03
N ARG A 29 4.61 15.11 -4.93
CA ARG A 29 5.11 16.44 -4.58
C ARG A 29 4.04 17.31 -3.95
N ASP A 30 4.45 18.45 -3.39
CA ASP A 30 3.52 19.53 -3.02
C ASP A 30 3.13 20.33 -4.27
N TRP A 31 1.83 20.36 -4.56
CA TRP A 31 1.25 21.05 -5.72
C TRP A 31 0.89 22.53 -5.44
N GLY A 32 1.07 23.00 -4.22
CA GLY A 32 0.52 24.27 -3.74
C GLY A 32 -0.99 24.17 -3.48
N THR A 33 -1.60 25.23 -2.95
CA THR A 33 -3.04 25.27 -2.60
C THR A 33 -3.75 26.29 -3.48
N PHE A 34 -4.97 26.00 -3.92
CA PHE A 34 -5.77 27.00 -4.65
C PHE A 34 -6.49 27.96 -3.69
N ILE A 35 -6.90 29.11 -4.21
CA ILE A 35 -8.08 29.80 -3.67
C ILE A 35 -9.29 29.25 -4.42
N TRP A 36 -10.24 28.69 -3.70
CA TRP A 36 -11.47 28.11 -4.27
C TRP A 36 -12.69 28.59 -3.49
N LEU A 37 -13.20 29.77 -3.85
CA LEU A 37 -14.29 30.44 -3.13
C LEU A 37 -15.65 30.17 -3.78
N SER A 38 -16.65 29.76 -2.99
CA SER A 38 -18.04 29.76 -3.40
C SER A 38 -18.71 31.09 -3.05
N THR A 39 -19.43 31.72 -3.99
CA THR A 39 -20.14 32.97 -3.76
C THR A 39 -21.45 33.02 -4.53
N TRP A 40 -22.51 33.55 -3.90
CA TRP A 40 -23.74 33.89 -4.60
C TRP A 40 -23.56 35.21 -5.37
N LEU A 41 -24.08 35.26 -6.60
CA LEU A 41 -24.16 36.45 -7.44
C LEU A 41 -25.57 36.58 -8.03
N ASP A 42 -26.02 37.81 -8.20
CA ASP A 42 -27.34 38.12 -8.79
C ASP A 42 -27.27 38.45 -10.29
N ALA A 43 -28.26 37.94 -11.04
CA ALA A 43 -28.43 38.15 -12.47
C ALA A 43 -28.39 39.63 -12.87
N GLY A 44 -27.69 39.93 -13.97
CA GLY A 44 -27.64 41.27 -14.56
C GLY A 44 -26.79 42.28 -13.78
N GLN A 45 -26.24 41.90 -12.61
CA GLN A 45 -25.31 42.74 -11.86
C GLN A 45 -23.89 42.56 -12.39
N THR A 46 -23.13 43.66 -12.43
CA THR A 46 -21.72 43.65 -12.78
C THR A 46 -20.87 43.46 -11.53
N TYR A 47 -19.96 42.48 -11.58
CA TYR A 47 -19.02 42.17 -10.53
C TYR A 47 -17.60 42.31 -11.04
N THR A 48 -16.73 42.87 -10.21
CA THR A 48 -15.28 42.86 -10.39
C THR A 48 -14.66 42.03 -9.29
N PHE A 49 -13.95 40.98 -9.68
CA PHE A 49 -13.08 40.23 -8.77
C PHE A 49 -11.63 40.61 -9.04
N GLU A 50 -10.84 40.69 -7.98
CA GLU A 50 -9.43 41.00 -8.10
C GLU A 50 -8.60 40.40 -6.95
N THR A 51 -7.37 40.01 -7.26
CA THR A 51 -6.37 39.68 -6.25
C THR A 51 -5.58 40.94 -5.89
N ARG A 52 -5.17 41.02 -4.62
CA ARG A 52 -4.34 42.09 -4.05
C ARG A 52 -3.41 41.49 -2.99
N ASP A 53 -2.47 42.31 -2.51
CA ASP A 53 -1.56 41.96 -1.40
C ASP A 53 -0.76 40.67 -1.67
N LEU A 54 -0.29 40.50 -2.90
CA LEU A 54 0.46 39.31 -3.31
C LEU A 54 1.78 39.22 -2.51
N THR A 55 2.04 38.07 -1.92
CA THR A 55 3.34 37.75 -1.29
C THR A 55 3.89 36.43 -1.83
N GLY A 56 5.21 36.31 -1.93
CA GLY A 56 5.92 35.16 -2.51
C GLY A 56 7.20 35.60 -3.19
N THR A 57 7.96 34.65 -3.75
CA THR A 57 9.23 34.96 -4.44
C THR A 57 9.01 35.76 -5.73
N ALA A 58 8.02 35.35 -6.52
CA ALA A 58 7.58 36.07 -7.71
C ALA A 58 6.10 35.70 -7.99
N PRO A 59 5.18 36.14 -7.11
CA PRO A 59 3.79 35.71 -7.13
C PRO A 59 3.08 36.22 -8.39
N ASP A 60 2.30 35.36 -9.02
CA ASP A 60 1.63 35.64 -10.30
C ASP A 60 0.32 34.86 -10.36
N THR A 61 -0.81 35.56 -10.26
CA THR A 61 -2.13 34.94 -10.13
C THR A 61 -2.81 34.78 -11.49
N VAL A 62 -3.69 33.79 -11.60
CA VAL A 62 -4.71 33.70 -12.64
C VAL A 62 -6.05 33.47 -11.96
N LEU A 63 -7.04 34.30 -12.29
CA LEU A 63 -8.36 34.28 -11.68
C LEU A 63 -9.41 33.84 -12.71
N HIS A 64 -10.13 32.76 -12.40
CA HIS A 64 -11.28 32.28 -13.16
C HIS A 64 -12.57 32.43 -12.34
N VAL A 65 -13.66 32.76 -13.02
CA VAL A 65 -15.01 32.71 -12.45
C VAL A 65 -15.80 31.65 -13.20
N LEU A 66 -16.19 30.60 -12.47
CA LEU A 66 -16.92 29.46 -12.98
C LEU A 66 -18.36 29.51 -12.46
N ARG A 67 -19.28 29.07 -13.30
CA ARG A 67 -20.70 29.00 -13.05
C ARG A 67 -21.13 27.55 -13.12
N ASP A 68 -21.91 27.11 -12.14
CA ASP A 68 -22.56 25.81 -12.14
C ASP A 68 -24.05 25.96 -12.49
N ARG A 69 -24.44 25.45 -13.67
CA ARG A 69 -25.85 25.39 -14.06
C ARG A 69 -26.14 24.15 -14.90
N GLY A 70 -26.18 22.99 -14.25
CA GLY A 70 -26.29 21.70 -14.93
C GLY A 70 -24.96 21.29 -15.58
N GLY A 71 -23.85 21.77 -15.01
CA GLY A 71 -22.51 21.66 -15.55
C GLY A 71 -21.72 22.95 -15.34
N TRP A 72 -20.40 22.79 -15.15
CA TRP A 72 -19.47 23.89 -14.95
C TRP A 72 -19.10 24.59 -16.25
N SER A 73 -19.11 25.92 -16.25
CA SER A 73 -18.65 26.74 -17.38
C SER A 73 -17.93 27.99 -16.89
N GLN A 74 -16.90 28.42 -17.62
CA GLN A 74 -16.21 29.67 -17.32
C GLN A 74 -16.99 30.86 -17.89
N VAL A 75 -17.29 31.84 -17.03
CA VAL A 75 -17.97 33.09 -17.42
C VAL A 75 -17.04 34.28 -17.50
N ALA A 76 -15.89 34.22 -16.80
CA ALA A 76 -14.90 35.29 -16.81
C ALA A 76 -13.51 34.73 -16.41
N MET A 77 -12.45 35.35 -16.92
CA MET A 77 -11.07 35.08 -16.50
C MET A 77 -10.19 36.32 -16.70
N GLY A 78 -9.15 36.47 -15.87
CA GLY A 78 -8.05 37.41 -16.05
C GLY A 78 -6.77 36.92 -15.39
N ASP A 79 -5.60 37.14 -15.99
CA ASP A 79 -4.30 36.88 -15.34
C ASP A 79 -3.68 38.15 -14.76
N ASP A 80 -3.67 39.24 -15.52
CA ASP A 80 -3.07 40.51 -15.11
C ASP A 80 -4.12 41.59 -14.87
N CYS A 81 -3.76 42.55 -14.02
CA CYS A 81 -4.56 43.72 -13.73
C CYS A 81 -3.71 44.97 -13.92
N ALA A 82 -3.96 45.69 -15.01
CA ALA A 82 -3.19 46.87 -15.41
C ALA A 82 -1.69 46.59 -15.61
N GLY A 83 -1.33 45.38 -16.05
CA GLY A 83 0.06 44.97 -16.33
C GLY A 83 0.86 44.50 -15.11
N GLU A 84 0.21 44.38 -13.94
CA GLU A 84 0.77 43.78 -12.74
C GLU A 84 0.37 42.31 -12.65
N ALA A 85 1.21 41.49 -12.01
CA ALA A 85 1.03 40.03 -11.83
C ALA A 85 -0.16 39.62 -10.91
N ARG A 86 -0.96 40.60 -10.49
CA ARG A 86 -2.23 40.38 -9.78
C ARG A 86 -3.34 40.31 -10.82
N SER A 87 -4.33 39.45 -10.63
CA SER A 87 -5.45 39.32 -11.57
C SER A 87 -6.61 40.22 -11.23
N CYS A 88 -7.31 40.70 -12.25
CA CYS A 88 -8.66 41.21 -12.08
C CYS A 88 -9.53 40.86 -13.28
N VAL A 89 -10.82 40.69 -13.01
CA VAL A 89 -11.82 40.45 -14.06
C VAL A 89 -13.13 41.13 -13.71
N THR A 90 -13.76 41.74 -14.70
CA THR A 90 -15.08 42.35 -14.58
C THR A 90 -16.04 41.67 -15.56
N PHE A 91 -17.20 41.25 -15.06
CA PHE A 91 -18.24 40.63 -15.89
C PHE A 91 -19.63 40.93 -15.33
N THR A 92 -20.65 40.75 -16.17
CA THR A 92 -22.05 40.80 -15.74
C THR A 92 -22.55 39.38 -15.54
N ALA A 93 -23.05 39.07 -14.34
CA ALA A 93 -23.52 37.73 -14.04
C ALA A 93 -24.74 37.39 -14.91
N PRO A 94 -24.68 36.31 -15.74
CA PRO A 94 -25.76 35.97 -16.66
C PRO A 94 -27.04 35.59 -15.93
N ASP A 95 -26.94 34.99 -14.74
CA ASP A 95 -28.08 34.67 -13.89
C ASP A 95 -27.69 34.54 -12.42
N SER A 96 -28.71 34.54 -11.56
CA SER A 96 -28.55 34.42 -10.11
C SER A 96 -28.20 33.00 -9.73
N GLY A 97 -27.19 32.82 -8.88
CA GLY A 97 -26.79 31.50 -8.40
C GLY A 97 -25.44 31.48 -7.71
N LEU A 98 -24.96 30.27 -7.42
CA LEU A 98 -23.61 30.04 -6.89
C LEU A 98 -22.58 30.02 -8.03
N TYR A 99 -21.49 30.73 -7.82
CA TYR A 99 -20.32 30.77 -8.68
C TYR A 99 -19.10 30.33 -7.87
N ARG A 100 -18.12 29.75 -8.55
CA ARG A 100 -16.79 29.48 -7.99
C ARG A 100 -15.81 30.52 -8.51
N VAL A 101 -15.07 31.14 -7.59
CA VAL A 101 -13.91 31.97 -7.92
C VAL A 101 -12.68 31.15 -7.61
N TRP A 102 -11.93 30.84 -8.67
CA TRP A 102 -10.72 30.04 -8.61
C TRP A 102 -9.52 30.92 -8.88
N VAL A 103 -8.57 30.94 -7.95
CA VAL A 103 -7.27 31.59 -8.15
C VAL A 103 -6.17 30.53 -8.08
N ARG A 104 -5.34 30.51 -9.12
CA ARG A 104 -4.16 29.66 -9.24
C ARG A 104 -2.91 30.48 -9.54
N ALA A 105 -1.74 29.86 -9.44
CA ALA A 105 -0.50 30.41 -9.94
C ALA A 105 -0.44 30.34 -11.47
N TYR A 106 0.16 31.34 -12.12
CA TYR A 106 0.34 31.38 -13.58
C TYR A 106 1.18 30.21 -14.10
N ALA A 107 2.28 29.89 -13.40
CA ALA A 107 3.22 28.82 -13.70
C ALA A 107 3.76 28.19 -12.41
N GLU A 108 4.49 27.08 -12.54
CA GLU A 108 5.19 26.44 -11.41
C GLU A 108 6.12 27.44 -10.70
N GLY A 109 6.10 27.44 -9.36
CA GLY A 109 6.92 28.34 -8.54
C GLY A 109 6.44 29.79 -8.47
N ARG A 110 5.30 30.13 -9.09
CA ARG A 110 4.68 31.47 -9.04
C ARG A 110 3.56 31.60 -8.00
N GLY A 111 3.41 30.59 -7.13
CA GLY A 111 2.47 30.61 -6.01
C GLY A 111 2.93 31.52 -4.87
N GLY A 112 2.06 31.68 -3.88
CA GLY A 112 2.27 32.59 -2.76
C GLY A 112 1.01 32.76 -1.92
N THR A 113 0.80 33.96 -1.40
CA THR A 113 -0.49 34.35 -0.80
C THR A 113 -1.10 35.55 -1.50
N ALA A 114 -2.42 35.66 -1.50
CA ALA A 114 -3.16 36.79 -2.03
C ALA A 114 -4.46 37.02 -1.24
N SER A 115 -4.89 38.28 -1.20
CA SER A 115 -6.23 38.66 -0.75
C SER A 115 -7.19 38.74 -1.94
N LEU A 116 -8.40 38.21 -1.79
CA LEU A 116 -9.44 38.23 -2.82
C LEU A 116 -10.49 39.30 -2.50
N TYR A 117 -10.76 40.17 -3.46
CA TYR A 117 -11.72 41.26 -3.36
C TYR A 117 -12.87 41.09 -4.37
N ARG A 118 -14.05 41.61 -4.02
CA ARG A 118 -15.21 41.76 -4.91
C ARG A 118 -15.75 43.17 -4.81
N ASN A 119 -15.80 43.88 -5.93
CA ASN A 119 -16.24 45.29 -6.02
C ASN A 119 -15.52 46.19 -4.99
N GLY A 120 -14.22 45.96 -4.78
CA GLY A 120 -13.41 46.68 -3.79
C GLY A 120 -13.60 46.26 -2.32
N ALA A 121 -14.55 45.36 -2.01
CA ALA A 121 -14.71 44.78 -0.67
C ALA A 121 -13.87 43.51 -0.52
N LEU A 122 -13.16 43.38 0.61
CA LEU A 122 -12.36 42.20 0.94
C LEU A 122 -13.27 41.00 1.21
N LEU A 123 -13.03 39.88 0.52
CA LEU A 123 -13.72 38.61 0.76
C LEU A 123 -12.86 37.63 1.55
N LEU A 124 -11.61 37.45 1.12
CA LEU A 124 -10.65 36.56 1.77
C LEU A 124 -9.32 37.29 1.93
N SER A 125 -8.71 37.18 3.10
CA SER A 125 -7.43 37.84 3.40
C SER A 125 -6.29 36.84 3.38
N ASN A 126 -5.18 37.20 2.71
CA ASN A 126 -3.90 36.48 2.76
C ASN A 126 -4.02 34.96 2.59
N GLN A 127 -4.81 34.51 1.62
CA GLN A 127 -5.01 33.08 1.35
C GLN A 127 -3.89 32.52 0.49
N PRO A 128 -3.45 31.28 0.72
CA PRO A 128 -2.49 30.64 -0.17
C PRO A 128 -3.10 30.44 -1.56
N PHE A 129 -2.30 30.70 -2.60
CA PHE A 129 -2.61 30.35 -3.98
C PHE A 129 -1.39 29.66 -4.62
N GLY A 130 -1.64 28.75 -5.53
CA GLY A 130 -0.64 27.84 -6.07
C GLY A 130 -1.23 27.01 -7.20
N GLY A 131 -0.81 25.75 -7.29
CA GLY A 131 -1.13 24.88 -8.39
C GLY A 131 -0.06 24.91 -9.47
N VAL A 132 0.14 23.76 -10.11
CA VAL A 132 1.17 23.57 -11.12
C VAL A 132 0.50 23.25 -12.45
N PRO A 133 0.66 24.12 -13.47
CA PRO A 133 0.21 23.82 -14.81
C PRO A 133 1.21 22.92 -15.55
N LEU A 134 0.76 21.74 -15.96
CA LEU A 134 1.45 20.77 -16.80
C LEU A 134 0.97 20.91 -18.26
N SER A 135 1.83 20.62 -19.23
CA SER A 135 1.53 20.82 -20.66
C SER A 135 1.86 19.57 -21.48
N PHE A 136 0.83 18.85 -21.92
CA PHE A 136 0.95 17.67 -22.79
C PHE A 136 -0.37 17.42 -23.53
N ALA A 137 -0.34 16.62 -24.59
CA ALA A 137 -1.52 16.24 -25.37
C ALA A 137 -2.30 15.10 -24.70
N TRP A 138 -3.60 15.03 -24.95
CA TRP A 138 -4.46 13.95 -24.48
C TRP A 138 -5.62 13.69 -25.44
N ASN A 139 -6.19 12.50 -25.35
CA ASN A 139 -7.35 12.04 -26.09
C ASN A 139 -8.64 12.17 -25.27
N VAL A 140 -9.77 12.13 -25.97
CA VAL A 140 -11.07 11.95 -25.32
C VAL A 140 -11.08 10.60 -24.58
N LYS A 141 -11.63 10.60 -23.37
CA LYS A 141 -11.72 9.49 -22.40
C LYS A 141 -10.45 9.15 -21.63
N ASP A 142 -9.32 9.79 -21.91
CA ASP A 142 -8.15 9.69 -21.03
C ASP A 142 -8.52 10.17 -19.62
N THR A 143 -7.90 9.58 -18.61
CA THR A 143 -8.21 9.84 -17.20
C THR A 143 -7.09 10.63 -16.54
N PHE A 144 -7.45 11.51 -15.60
CA PHE A 144 -6.52 12.36 -14.88
C PHE A 144 -6.84 12.27 -13.40
N ARG A 145 -5.82 11.91 -12.61
CA ARG A 145 -5.94 11.72 -11.16
C ARG A 145 -4.83 12.45 -10.43
N ALA A 146 -5.16 12.97 -9.25
CA ALA A 146 -4.17 13.42 -8.29
C ALA A 146 -4.43 12.70 -6.97
N THR A 147 -3.65 11.66 -6.70
CA THR A 147 -3.86 10.78 -5.55
C THR A 147 -2.96 11.19 -4.41
N SER A 148 -3.54 11.41 -3.22
CA SER A 148 -2.75 11.70 -2.03
C SER A 148 -1.77 10.56 -1.74
N THR A 149 -0.58 10.93 -1.29
CA THR A 149 0.48 10.01 -0.84
C THR A 149 0.93 10.30 0.58
N THR A 150 0.16 11.15 1.27
CA THR A 150 0.41 11.52 2.67
C THR A 150 -0.80 11.09 3.49
N PRO A 151 -0.62 10.25 4.52
CA PRO A 151 -1.74 9.81 5.34
C PRO A 151 -2.56 10.94 5.94
N GLY A 152 -3.87 10.90 5.70
CA GLY A 152 -4.81 11.91 6.21
C GLY A 152 -4.62 13.30 5.61
N ALA A 153 -3.83 13.41 4.53
CA ALA A 153 -3.82 14.62 3.73
C ALA A 153 -5.16 14.76 3.02
N GLY A 154 -5.69 15.98 3.05
CA GLY A 154 -6.94 16.30 2.39
C GLY A 154 -6.85 16.19 0.86
N ASP A 155 -7.90 16.66 0.23
CA ASP A 155 -8.13 16.52 -1.20
C ASP A 155 -7.28 17.45 -2.09
N HIS A 156 -7.15 17.06 -3.36
CA HIS A 156 -6.54 17.80 -4.46
C HIS A 156 -7.59 18.09 -5.54
N LEU A 157 -7.26 18.97 -6.48
CA LEU A 157 -8.13 19.39 -7.57
C LEU A 157 -7.34 19.27 -8.87
N VAL A 158 -7.99 18.75 -9.91
CA VAL A 158 -7.42 18.67 -11.26
C VAL A 158 -8.30 19.45 -12.23
N PHE A 159 -7.69 20.40 -12.93
CA PHE A 159 -8.36 21.19 -13.96
C PHE A 159 -7.76 20.91 -15.34
N LEU A 160 -8.61 20.67 -16.33
CA LEU A 160 -8.25 20.62 -17.74
C LEU A 160 -8.59 21.96 -18.41
N LEU A 161 -7.61 22.53 -19.10
CA LEU A 161 -7.72 23.80 -19.80
C LEU A 161 -7.28 23.65 -21.27
N ARG A 162 -8.00 24.27 -22.21
CA ARG A 162 -7.61 24.32 -23.63
C ARG A 162 -6.41 25.24 -23.87
N SER A 163 -6.28 26.26 -23.03
CA SER A 163 -5.17 27.21 -23.03
C SER A 163 -4.81 27.56 -21.59
N ASN A 164 -3.86 28.47 -21.36
CA ASN A 164 -3.65 28.99 -20.00
C ASN A 164 -4.88 29.73 -19.41
N ALA A 165 -5.86 30.09 -20.26
CA ALA A 165 -7.01 30.92 -19.90
C ALA A 165 -8.37 30.22 -20.03
N GLU A 166 -8.50 29.23 -20.91
CA GLU A 166 -9.80 28.63 -21.26
C GLU A 166 -10.03 27.32 -20.52
N TYR A 167 -10.96 27.34 -19.56
CA TYR A 167 -11.43 26.17 -18.82
C TYR A 167 -12.20 25.18 -19.71
N LEU A 168 -11.97 23.88 -19.46
CA LEU A 168 -12.75 22.79 -20.05
C LEU A 168 -13.51 22.01 -18.97
N GLN A 169 -12.78 21.39 -18.05
CA GLN A 169 -13.31 20.43 -17.08
C GLN A 169 -12.50 20.50 -15.78
N HIS A 170 -13.10 20.09 -14.67
CA HIS A 170 -12.40 19.75 -13.45
C HIS A 170 -13.21 18.73 -12.67
N ASP A 171 -12.57 18.15 -11.68
CA ASP A 171 -13.18 17.28 -10.68
C ASP A 171 -12.41 17.45 -9.36
N ASP A 172 -13.11 17.34 -8.23
CA ASP A 172 -12.55 17.22 -6.89
C ASP A 172 -12.80 15.85 -6.26
N ASP A 173 -14.00 15.27 -6.39
CA ASP A 173 -14.45 14.21 -5.48
C ASP A 173 -14.97 12.91 -6.12
N SER A 174 -14.80 12.73 -7.43
CA SER A 174 -15.36 11.57 -8.14
C SER A 174 -14.47 10.31 -8.13
N GLY A 175 -13.25 10.39 -7.62
CA GLY A 175 -12.32 9.27 -7.48
C GLY A 175 -12.31 8.66 -6.07
N PRO A 176 -11.54 7.56 -5.88
CA PRO A 176 -11.39 6.92 -4.58
C PRO A 176 -11.03 7.92 -3.48
N ARG A 177 -11.64 7.77 -2.30
CA ARG A 177 -11.39 8.65 -1.13
C ARG A 177 -11.78 10.11 -1.38
N SER A 178 -12.65 10.34 -2.37
CA SER A 178 -13.00 11.67 -2.86
C SER A 178 -11.80 12.44 -3.38
N TYR A 179 -10.85 11.74 -4.01
CA TYR A 179 -9.80 12.37 -4.81
C TYR A 179 -10.29 12.68 -6.22
N PRO A 180 -9.62 13.60 -6.94
CA PRO A 180 -10.07 14.00 -8.27
C PRO A 180 -9.85 12.90 -9.31
N LEU A 181 -10.89 12.63 -10.10
CA LEU A 181 -10.88 11.78 -11.29
C LEU A 181 -11.58 12.50 -12.45
N VAL A 182 -10.79 13.14 -13.31
CA VAL A 182 -11.32 13.75 -14.53
C VAL A 182 -11.24 12.75 -15.68
N VAL A 183 -12.34 12.51 -16.37
CA VAL A 183 -12.37 11.79 -17.66
C VAL A 183 -12.51 12.82 -18.79
N ALA A 184 -11.53 12.92 -19.68
CA ALA A 184 -11.52 13.97 -20.68
C ALA A 184 -12.69 13.86 -21.68
N ALA A 185 -13.61 14.83 -21.69
CA ALA A 185 -14.66 14.93 -22.72
C ALA A 185 -14.18 15.31 -24.14
N SER A 186 -12.91 15.70 -24.33
CA SER A 186 -12.39 16.06 -25.67
C SER A 186 -10.88 15.90 -25.78
N THR A 187 -10.41 15.54 -26.98
CA THR A 187 -8.99 15.48 -27.36
C THR A 187 -8.38 16.88 -27.44
N GLN A 188 -7.17 17.07 -26.90
CA GLN A 188 -6.35 18.28 -27.09
C GLN A 188 -4.97 17.93 -27.64
N ASN A 189 -4.58 18.60 -28.73
CA ASN A 189 -3.26 18.43 -29.35
C ASN A 189 -2.20 19.24 -28.60
N ALA A 190 -0.93 18.83 -28.67
CA ALA A 190 0.23 19.54 -28.10
C ALA A 190 0.24 21.04 -28.43
N GLY A 191 0.38 21.90 -27.41
CA GLY A 191 0.40 23.35 -27.58
C GLY A 191 0.01 24.15 -26.32
N ALA A 192 -1.15 24.81 -26.38
CA ALA A 192 -1.58 25.77 -25.38
C ALA A 192 -2.27 25.15 -24.15
N GLN A 193 -2.76 23.92 -24.28
CA GLN A 193 -3.51 23.21 -23.25
C GLN A 193 -2.71 23.00 -21.98
N ARG A 194 -3.42 22.99 -20.86
CA ARG A 194 -2.83 22.82 -19.53
C ARG A 194 -3.66 21.85 -18.71
N VAL A 195 -2.99 21.03 -17.92
CA VAL A 195 -3.58 20.34 -16.78
C VAL A 195 -3.07 21.04 -15.53
N VAL A 196 -3.94 21.55 -14.67
CA VAL A 196 -3.52 22.23 -13.44
C VAL A 196 -3.89 21.37 -12.25
N VAL A 197 -2.89 20.98 -11.48
CA VAL A 197 -3.05 20.22 -10.24
C VAL A 197 -2.75 21.13 -9.07
N GLY A 198 -3.57 21.09 -8.02
CA GLY A 198 -3.34 21.84 -6.79
C GLY A 198 -4.20 21.33 -5.65
N ARG A 199 -3.83 21.64 -4.42
CA ARG A 199 -4.58 21.22 -3.22
C ARG A 199 -5.88 21.99 -3.08
N PHE A 200 -6.92 21.28 -2.64
CA PHE A 200 -8.15 21.90 -2.17
C PHE A 200 -7.86 22.78 -0.93
N PRO A 201 -8.53 23.94 -0.75
CA PRO A 201 -8.29 24.78 0.41
C PRO A 201 -8.53 24.06 1.73
N GLY A 202 -7.55 24.11 2.64
CA GLY A 202 -7.61 23.43 3.95
C GLY A 202 -6.97 22.04 3.95
N SER A 203 -6.67 21.47 2.78
CA SER A 203 -5.90 20.24 2.65
C SER A 203 -4.41 20.45 2.91
N THR A 204 -3.70 19.37 3.23
CA THR A 204 -2.25 19.34 3.46
C THR A 204 -1.61 18.22 2.64
N GLY A 205 -0.32 17.92 2.87
CA GLY A 205 0.36 16.78 2.24
C GLY A 205 0.74 16.94 0.77
N THR A 206 1.13 15.81 0.18
CA THR A 206 1.60 15.66 -1.20
C THR A 206 0.75 14.65 -1.96
N ALA A 207 0.71 14.78 -3.28
CA ALA A 207 0.03 13.84 -4.17
C ALA A 207 0.92 13.48 -5.35
N SER A 208 0.76 12.28 -5.89
CA SER A 208 1.19 11.96 -7.24
C SER A 208 0.18 12.50 -8.24
N PHE A 209 0.59 12.67 -9.49
CA PHE A 209 -0.33 12.96 -10.59
C PHE A 209 -0.17 11.91 -11.68
N VAL A 210 -1.31 11.43 -12.16
CA VAL A 210 -1.43 10.38 -13.17
C VAL A 210 -2.35 10.86 -14.28
N HIS A 211 -1.87 10.80 -15.50
CA HIS A 211 -2.67 10.82 -16.72
C HIS A 211 -2.56 9.45 -17.36
N ASP A 212 -3.69 8.77 -17.53
CA ASP A 212 -3.75 7.45 -18.13
C ASP A 212 -4.59 7.46 -19.40
N ASP A 213 -4.22 6.61 -20.35
CA ASP A 213 -4.97 6.45 -21.59
C ASP A 213 -6.32 5.81 -21.32
N ALA A 214 -7.31 6.09 -22.17
CA ALA A 214 -8.56 5.35 -22.12
C ALA A 214 -8.30 3.84 -22.30
N LEU A 215 -8.89 2.99 -21.47
CA LEU A 215 -8.80 1.54 -21.62
C LEU A 215 -9.67 1.06 -22.80
N TRP A 216 -9.12 0.17 -23.63
CA TRP A 216 -9.81 -0.44 -24.76
C TRP A 216 -9.19 -1.80 -25.11
N SER A 217 -10.06 -2.76 -25.36
CA SER A 217 -9.68 -4.08 -25.86
C SER A 217 -10.23 -4.29 -27.27
N THR A 218 -9.41 -4.83 -28.17
CA THR A 218 -9.84 -5.39 -29.46
C THR A 218 -9.46 -6.85 -29.54
N ILE A 219 -10.01 -7.58 -30.53
CA ILE A 219 -9.69 -8.99 -30.79
C ILE A 219 -8.17 -9.23 -30.99
N PHE A 220 -7.39 -8.21 -31.34
CA PHE A 220 -5.96 -8.34 -31.69
C PHE A 220 -5.01 -7.52 -30.82
N SER A 221 -5.52 -6.68 -29.92
CA SER A 221 -4.71 -5.87 -29.01
C SER A 221 -5.57 -5.37 -27.86
N ASP A 222 -5.11 -5.63 -26.65
CA ASP A 222 -5.52 -4.93 -25.44
C ASP A 222 -4.48 -3.85 -25.10
N ASN A 223 -4.91 -2.76 -24.47
CA ASN A 223 -3.98 -1.79 -23.88
C ASN A 223 -3.90 -1.90 -22.36
N ASP A 224 -4.46 -2.96 -21.79
CA ASP A 224 -4.44 -3.39 -20.39
C ASP A 224 -4.34 -4.93 -20.43
N GLU A 225 -3.12 -5.46 -20.54
CA GLU A 225 -2.87 -6.88 -20.89
C GLU A 225 -3.22 -7.83 -19.74
N ASP A 226 -3.07 -7.37 -18.50
CA ASP A 226 -3.46 -8.13 -17.31
C ASP A 226 -4.88 -7.85 -16.84
N GLU A 227 -5.58 -6.86 -17.41
CA GLU A 227 -6.96 -6.46 -17.07
C GLU A 227 -7.08 -6.02 -15.61
N ASP A 228 -6.12 -5.23 -15.12
CA ASP A 228 -6.15 -4.69 -13.77
C ASP A 228 -6.84 -3.31 -13.69
N GLY A 229 -6.88 -2.57 -14.81
CA GLY A 229 -7.48 -1.24 -14.92
C GLY A 229 -6.48 -0.08 -15.03
N ILE A 230 -5.20 -0.36 -15.27
CA ILE A 230 -4.16 0.59 -15.68
C ILE A 230 -3.72 0.25 -17.12
N SER A 231 -3.42 1.27 -17.92
CA SER A 231 -2.90 0.97 -19.26
C SER A 231 -1.45 0.47 -19.24
N ASN A 232 -1.14 -0.46 -20.15
CA ASN A 232 0.20 -0.98 -20.46
C ASN A 232 1.24 0.13 -20.69
N ALA A 233 0.80 1.32 -21.12
CA ALA A 233 1.65 2.46 -21.37
C ALA A 233 1.94 3.30 -20.12
N LEU A 234 1.05 3.29 -19.12
CA LEU A 234 1.23 3.97 -17.85
C LEU A 234 2.13 3.18 -16.90
N GLU A 235 1.90 1.88 -16.73
CA GLU A 235 2.61 1.02 -15.78
C GLU A 235 4.14 1.17 -15.78
N PRO A 236 4.85 1.14 -16.92
CA PRO A 236 6.30 1.32 -16.92
C PRO A 236 6.74 2.74 -16.49
N LEU A 237 5.87 3.75 -16.54
CA LEU A 237 6.17 5.11 -16.07
C LEU A 237 6.14 5.20 -14.53
N VAL A 238 5.42 4.29 -13.88
CA VAL A 238 5.26 4.17 -12.43
C VAL A 238 6.05 3.00 -11.86
N GLY A 239 6.68 2.18 -12.71
CA GLY A 239 7.56 1.08 -12.34
C GLY A 239 6.86 -0.28 -12.21
N MET A 240 5.59 -0.34 -12.61
CA MET A 240 4.76 -1.55 -12.63
C MET A 240 5.03 -2.41 -13.88
N ASN A 241 4.55 -3.64 -13.85
CA ASN A 241 4.72 -4.68 -14.85
C ASN A 241 3.39 -4.95 -15.58
N PRO A 242 3.29 -4.59 -16.89
CA PRO A 242 2.06 -4.75 -17.69
C PRO A 242 1.43 -6.12 -17.79
N ASP A 243 2.15 -7.15 -17.38
CA ASP A 243 1.67 -8.53 -17.43
C ASP A 243 1.24 -9.03 -16.03
N SER A 244 1.11 -8.15 -15.01
CA SER A 244 0.90 -8.54 -13.60
C SER A 244 0.08 -7.54 -12.78
N LYS A 245 -1.11 -7.97 -12.33
CA LYS A 245 -2.06 -7.13 -11.55
C LYS A 245 -1.53 -6.67 -10.19
N ASP A 246 -0.44 -7.27 -9.75
CA ASP A 246 0.29 -7.04 -8.51
C ASP A 246 1.77 -7.14 -8.90
N SER A 247 2.37 -5.98 -9.16
CA SER A 247 3.68 -5.87 -9.78
C SER A 247 4.82 -6.25 -8.84
N ASP A 248 4.66 -6.01 -7.55
CA ASP A 248 5.68 -6.36 -6.56
C ASP A 248 5.41 -7.69 -5.86
N GLY A 249 4.20 -8.25 -6.01
CA GLY A 249 3.82 -9.57 -5.54
C GLY A 249 3.67 -9.60 -4.02
N ASP A 250 2.92 -8.66 -3.45
CA ASP A 250 2.59 -8.57 -2.01
C ASP A 250 1.12 -8.90 -1.67
N GLY A 251 0.31 -9.18 -2.69
CA GLY A 251 -1.12 -9.51 -2.59
C GLY A 251 -2.04 -8.30 -2.69
N ILE A 252 -1.54 -7.10 -2.96
CA ILE A 252 -2.31 -5.87 -3.13
C ILE A 252 -2.26 -5.46 -4.61
N PRO A 253 -3.42 -5.29 -5.27
CA PRO A 253 -3.37 -4.95 -6.69
C PRO A 253 -2.89 -3.53 -6.98
N ASP A 254 -2.17 -3.41 -8.08
CA ASP A 254 -1.52 -2.21 -8.59
C ASP A 254 -2.47 -1.00 -8.66
N THR A 255 -3.68 -1.20 -9.19
CA THR A 255 -4.73 -0.15 -9.20
C THR A 255 -5.06 0.38 -7.81
N LEU A 256 -5.13 -0.50 -6.82
CA LEU A 256 -5.50 -0.15 -5.46
C LEU A 256 -4.37 0.62 -4.78
N GLU A 257 -3.12 0.25 -5.03
CA GLU A 257 -1.95 0.95 -4.53
C GLU A 257 -1.73 2.31 -5.22
N LEU A 258 -2.00 2.40 -6.52
CA LEU A 258 -1.81 3.65 -7.25
C LEU A 258 -2.94 4.66 -6.99
N PHE A 259 -4.19 4.20 -6.87
CA PHE A 259 -5.36 5.07 -6.80
C PHE A 259 -6.11 5.03 -5.45
N GLY A 260 -5.96 3.97 -4.66
CA GLY A 260 -6.71 3.75 -3.42
C GLY A 260 -8.14 3.26 -3.66
N ASN A 261 -8.89 3.10 -2.56
CA ASN A 261 -10.34 2.88 -2.58
C ASN A 261 -11.06 3.87 -1.64
N ASP A 262 -12.39 3.86 -1.63
CA ASP A 262 -13.21 4.81 -0.87
C ASP A 262 -13.04 4.75 0.66
N GLY A 263 -12.61 3.61 1.21
CA GLY A 263 -12.48 3.45 2.65
C GLY A 263 -11.03 3.53 3.16
N PHE A 264 -10.08 2.93 2.43
CA PHE A 264 -8.65 2.99 2.73
C PHE A 264 -7.84 3.30 1.48
N SER A 265 -7.02 4.35 1.57
CA SER A 265 -6.10 4.72 0.50
C SER A 265 -4.78 3.99 0.73
N PHE A 266 -4.57 2.91 -0.02
CA PHE A 266 -3.26 2.27 -0.10
C PHE A 266 -2.25 3.22 -0.72
N SER A 267 -2.65 4.11 -1.62
CA SER A 267 -1.78 5.17 -2.16
C SER A 267 -1.16 6.11 -1.12
N GLU A 268 -1.75 6.27 0.08
CA GLU A 268 -1.18 7.05 1.19
C GLU A 268 -0.06 6.32 1.97
N TRP A 269 -0.02 4.99 1.92
CA TRP A 269 0.85 4.16 2.77
C TRP A 269 1.76 3.24 1.95
N GLY A 270 1.21 2.72 0.86
CA GLY A 270 1.68 1.66 -0.02
C GLY A 270 2.51 2.11 -1.21
N SER A 271 2.88 1.18 -2.07
CA SER A 271 3.78 1.36 -3.19
C SER A 271 3.66 0.17 -4.13
N PRO A 272 3.22 0.37 -5.40
CA PRO A 272 3.01 -0.72 -6.36
C PRO A 272 4.29 -1.36 -6.93
N THR A 273 5.42 -1.16 -6.26
CA THR A 273 6.75 -1.58 -6.74
C THR A 273 7.65 -2.03 -5.58
N VAL A 274 7.13 -1.98 -4.35
CA VAL A 274 7.85 -2.34 -3.13
C VAL A 274 6.88 -2.98 -2.15
N LYS A 275 7.01 -4.30 -2.00
CA LYS A 275 6.17 -5.12 -1.13
C LYS A 275 5.83 -4.46 0.20
N ASP A 276 4.55 -4.37 0.47
CA ASP A 276 3.96 -3.86 1.68
C ASP A 276 3.31 -4.99 2.49
N LEU A 277 3.32 -4.82 3.81
CA LEU A 277 2.68 -5.76 4.73
C LEU A 277 1.89 -5.00 5.76
N TYR A 278 0.57 -5.18 5.76
CA TYR A 278 -0.33 -4.44 6.64
C TYR A 278 -0.76 -5.27 7.84
N VAL A 279 -0.69 -4.69 9.04
CA VAL A 279 -1.09 -5.37 10.28
C VAL A 279 -1.94 -4.42 11.12
N GLU A 280 -3.12 -4.85 11.51
CA GLU A 280 -3.89 -4.19 12.56
C GLU A 280 -3.57 -4.85 13.91
N VAL A 281 -3.30 -4.04 14.92
CA VAL A 281 -2.87 -4.47 16.25
C VAL A 281 -3.83 -3.94 17.29
N ASP A 282 -4.62 -4.86 17.84
CA ASP A 282 -5.50 -4.62 18.97
C ASP A 282 -4.93 -5.23 20.24
N TRP A 283 -5.32 -4.69 21.40
CA TRP A 283 -4.76 -5.13 22.68
C TRP A 283 -5.77 -5.21 23.79
N MET A 284 -5.57 -6.13 24.72
CA MET A 284 -6.44 -6.24 25.90
C MET A 284 -6.17 -5.15 26.92
N GLU A 285 -7.21 -4.44 27.31
CA GLU A 285 -7.16 -3.44 28.39
C GLU A 285 -7.87 -3.94 29.64
N HIS A 286 -7.12 -4.13 30.72
CA HIS A 286 -7.70 -4.55 31.98
C HIS A 286 -8.38 -3.34 32.67
N PRO A 287 -9.65 -3.46 33.12
CA PRO A 287 -10.44 -2.32 33.57
C PRO A 287 -9.90 -1.62 34.82
N THR A 288 -9.22 -2.35 35.70
CA THR A 288 -8.74 -1.83 37.00
C THR A 288 -7.25 -2.02 37.30
N ASN A 289 -6.53 -2.84 36.53
CA ASN A 289 -5.16 -3.24 36.83
C ASN A 289 -4.26 -3.01 35.62
N PRO A 290 -3.56 -1.86 35.54
CA PRO A 290 -2.71 -1.55 34.38
C PRO A 290 -1.57 -2.54 34.18
N TYR A 291 -1.17 -3.29 35.21
CA TYR A 291 -0.15 -4.34 35.08
C TYR A 291 -0.63 -5.60 34.34
N LEU A 292 -1.93 -5.71 34.07
CA LEU A 292 -2.53 -6.79 33.28
C LEU A 292 -2.95 -6.33 31.87
N THR A 293 -2.97 -5.02 31.61
CA THR A 293 -3.15 -4.46 30.25
C THR A 293 -2.00 -4.89 29.35
N ARG A 294 -2.32 -5.27 28.10
CA ARG A 294 -1.39 -5.86 27.12
C ARG A 294 -1.12 -4.94 25.94
N LYS A 295 -1.14 -3.62 26.16
CA LYS A 295 -0.80 -2.66 25.11
C LYS A 295 0.67 -2.82 24.69
N PRO A 296 0.98 -2.95 23.39
CA PRO A 296 2.37 -2.97 22.94
C PRO A 296 3.11 -1.69 23.33
N TYR A 297 4.43 -1.79 23.50
CA TYR A 297 5.26 -0.61 23.70
C TYR A 297 5.18 0.33 22.49
N ALA A 298 5.28 1.64 22.73
CA ALA A 298 5.04 2.67 21.71
C ALA A 298 5.94 2.58 20.47
N GLY A 299 7.13 1.99 20.59
CA GLY A 299 8.08 1.84 19.49
C GLY A 299 7.89 0.60 18.61
N LEU A 300 6.94 -0.30 18.94
CA LEU A 300 6.82 -1.61 18.30
C LEU A 300 6.81 -1.54 16.78
N VAL A 301 5.96 -0.68 16.22
CA VAL A 301 5.74 -0.58 14.77
C VAL A 301 7.03 -0.17 14.06
N ALA A 302 7.66 0.91 14.51
CA ALA A 302 8.89 1.42 13.90
C ALA A 302 10.05 0.41 14.01
N ASP A 303 10.17 -0.23 15.17
CA ASP A 303 11.18 -1.25 15.44
C ASP A 303 10.99 -2.49 14.54
N ALA A 304 9.75 -2.97 14.39
CA ALA A 304 9.45 -4.11 13.53
C ALA A 304 9.62 -3.75 12.05
N ALA A 305 9.16 -2.58 11.62
CA ALA A 305 9.33 -2.10 10.25
C ALA A 305 10.80 -1.97 9.86
N ALA A 306 11.66 -1.51 10.77
CA ALA A 306 13.10 -1.46 10.54
C ALA A 306 13.73 -2.85 10.34
N VAL A 307 13.17 -3.91 10.93
CA VAL A 307 13.63 -5.29 10.71
C VAL A 307 13.20 -5.78 9.33
N PHE A 308 11.91 -5.67 8.98
CA PHE A 308 11.39 -6.09 7.67
C PHE A 308 12.06 -5.36 6.51
N ALA A 309 12.22 -4.03 6.62
CA ALA A 309 12.87 -3.24 5.59
C ALA A 309 14.34 -3.63 5.38
N ARG A 310 15.06 -3.96 6.47
CA ARG A 310 16.49 -4.35 6.39
C ARG A 310 16.69 -5.74 5.81
N ASP A 311 15.83 -6.67 6.18
CA ASP A 311 16.13 -8.10 6.02
C ASP A 311 15.34 -8.74 4.87
N ALA A 312 14.17 -8.20 4.53
CA ALA A 312 13.27 -8.73 3.50
C ALA A 312 13.00 -7.74 2.35
N GLY A 313 13.36 -6.46 2.51
CA GLY A 313 12.99 -5.42 1.55
C GLY A 313 11.49 -5.10 1.54
N VAL A 314 10.78 -5.51 2.60
CA VAL A 314 9.33 -5.35 2.76
C VAL A 314 9.05 -4.18 3.69
N ARG A 315 8.04 -3.36 3.37
CA ARG A 315 7.60 -2.25 4.21
C ARG A 315 6.43 -2.70 5.08
N LEU A 316 6.69 -2.85 6.37
CA LEU A 316 5.65 -3.18 7.34
C LEU A 316 4.89 -1.92 7.79
N HIS A 317 3.57 -1.94 7.60
CA HIS A 317 2.62 -0.93 8.09
C HIS A 317 1.75 -1.53 9.18
N ALA A 318 2.12 -1.32 10.44
CA ALA A 318 1.33 -1.79 11.58
C ALA A 318 0.58 -0.65 12.28
N PHE A 319 -0.71 -0.87 12.55
CA PHE A 319 -1.62 0.11 13.14
C PHE A 319 -2.07 -0.38 14.51
N VAL A 320 -1.57 0.26 15.58
CA VAL A 320 -2.06 0.00 16.94
C VAL A 320 -3.38 0.75 17.11
N ASP A 321 -4.50 0.04 16.95
CA ASP A 321 -5.84 0.66 16.82
C ASP A 321 -6.60 0.76 18.13
N SER A 322 -7.24 -0.33 18.57
CA SER A 322 -8.27 -0.28 19.62
C SER A 322 -7.97 -1.18 20.83
N ALA A 323 -8.44 -0.72 21.99
CA ALA A 323 -8.46 -1.52 23.21
C ALA A 323 -9.64 -2.50 23.17
N LEU A 324 -9.34 -3.78 23.33
CA LEU A 324 -10.31 -4.87 23.45
C LEU A 324 -10.66 -5.12 24.92
N PRO A 325 -11.88 -5.64 25.19
CA PRO A 325 -12.26 -6.12 26.51
C PRO A 325 -11.25 -7.14 27.05
N TRP A 326 -10.93 -7.02 28.34
CA TRP A 326 -10.01 -7.95 28.98
C TRP A 326 -10.61 -9.33 29.15
N HIS A 327 -9.86 -10.34 28.71
CA HIS A 327 -10.04 -11.74 29.07
C HIS A 327 -8.68 -12.33 29.44
N GLU A 328 -8.64 -13.24 30.41
CA GLU A 328 -7.36 -13.83 30.81
C GLU A 328 -6.76 -14.70 29.69
N VAL A 329 -7.62 -15.39 28.92
CA VAL A 329 -7.23 -16.35 27.90
C VAL A 329 -7.94 -16.02 26.58
N VAL A 330 -7.19 -15.97 25.48
CA VAL A 330 -7.70 -15.91 24.10
C VAL A 330 -7.37 -17.20 23.38
N CYS A 331 -8.29 -17.71 22.56
CA CYS A 331 -8.09 -18.97 21.87
C CYS A 331 -8.52 -18.86 20.42
N PHE A 332 -7.85 -19.57 19.51
CA PHE A 332 -8.44 -19.86 18.21
C PHE A 332 -9.57 -20.88 18.40
N GLY A 333 -10.82 -20.43 18.26
CA GLY A 333 -12.00 -21.23 18.53
C GLY A 333 -12.35 -21.34 20.02
N ALA A 334 -13.29 -22.24 20.32
CA ALA A 334 -13.84 -22.37 21.67
C ALA A 334 -12.84 -22.98 22.67
N CYS A 335 -12.67 -22.34 23.82
CA CYS A 335 -11.90 -22.88 24.95
C CYS A 335 -12.56 -22.58 26.31
N SER A 336 -12.23 -23.37 27.32
CA SER A 336 -12.79 -23.22 28.67
C SER A 336 -12.16 -22.03 29.39
N GLY A 337 -12.99 -21.10 29.87
CA GLY A 337 -12.53 -19.95 30.66
C GLY A 337 -11.81 -18.85 29.87
N GLY A 338 -11.84 -18.91 28.54
CA GLY A 338 -11.30 -17.88 27.65
C GLY A 338 -12.35 -17.30 26.71
N VAL A 339 -11.89 -16.42 25.82
CA VAL A 339 -12.67 -15.86 24.71
C VAL A 339 -12.14 -16.39 23.39
N ASP A 340 -13.06 -16.62 22.45
CA ASP A 340 -12.69 -16.97 21.08
C ASP A 340 -12.14 -15.73 20.36
N PHE A 341 -10.95 -15.87 19.79
CA PHE A 341 -10.28 -14.89 18.95
C PHE A 341 -11.20 -14.37 17.85
N TYR A 342 -11.95 -15.25 17.18
CA TYR A 342 -12.82 -14.83 16.07
C TYR A 342 -14.01 -13.99 16.53
N SER A 343 -14.46 -14.17 17.79
CA SER A 343 -15.46 -13.28 18.40
C SER A 343 -14.88 -11.89 18.66
N LEU A 344 -13.61 -11.79 19.06
CA LEU A 344 -12.92 -10.50 19.18
C LEU A 344 -12.72 -9.86 17.81
N LYS A 345 -12.26 -10.62 16.81
CA LYS A 345 -12.05 -10.16 15.42
C LYS A 345 -13.31 -9.59 14.80
N GLN A 346 -14.47 -10.21 15.02
CA GLN A 346 -15.75 -9.70 14.51
C GLN A 346 -16.08 -8.28 14.99
N GLY A 347 -15.68 -7.95 16.23
CA GLY A 347 -15.97 -6.67 16.87
C GLY A 347 -14.76 -5.76 17.08
N GLY A 348 -13.59 -6.08 16.49
CA GLY A 348 -12.33 -5.34 16.62
C GLY A 348 -11.71 -5.02 15.25
N PHE A 349 -11.56 -6.04 14.41
CA PHE A 349 -10.77 -5.95 13.19
C PHE A 349 -11.40 -5.05 12.11
N SER A 350 -10.72 -3.94 11.81
CA SER A 350 -11.05 -2.99 10.75
C SER A 350 -12.53 -2.59 10.75
N ILE A 351 -13.10 -2.30 11.93
CA ILE A 351 -14.54 -1.95 12.07
C ILE A 351 -14.89 -0.70 11.25
N GLY A 352 -14.03 0.33 11.32
CA GLY A 352 -14.24 1.58 10.60
C GLY A 352 -13.96 1.50 9.11
N TYR A 353 -13.22 0.47 8.69
CA TYR A 353 -12.65 0.34 7.34
C TYR A 353 -12.61 -1.12 6.87
N PRO A 354 -13.77 -1.80 6.70
CA PRO A 354 -13.80 -3.24 6.44
C PRO A 354 -13.08 -3.69 5.16
N GLU A 355 -12.90 -2.79 4.20
CA GLU A 355 -12.12 -2.97 2.97
C GLU A 355 -10.63 -3.21 3.21
N ARG A 356 -10.11 -2.98 4.43
CA ARG A 356 -8.75 -3.38 4.83
C ARG A 356 -8.62 -4.89 5.05
N ARG A 357 -9.70 -5.55 5.47
CA ARG A 357 -9.66 -6.94 5.96
C ARG A 357 -9.04 -7.96 5.00
N PRO A 358 -9.19 -7.84 3.66
CA PRO A 358 -8.52 -8.71 2.71
C PRO A 358 -6.99 -8.63 2.73
N TYR A 359 -6.45 -7.45 3.02
CA TYR A 359 -5.03 -7.13 2.83
C TYR A 359 -4.26 -7.00 4.15
N PHE A 360 -4.98 -7.07 5.28
CA PHE A 360 -4.40 -6.89 6.61
C PHE A 360 -4.33 -8.21 7.37
N HIS A 361 -3.23 -8.38 8.11
CA HIS A 361 -3.16 -9.32 9.22
C HIS A 361 -3.73 -8.70 10.48
N TYR A 362 -4.29 -9.53 11.38
CA TYR A 362 -4.89 -9.08 12.63
C TYR A 362 -4.19 -9.69 13.83
N ALA A 363 -3.56 -8.83 14.63
CA ALA A 363 -2.85 -9.20 15.84
C ALA A 363 -3.63 -8.81 17.09
N VAL A 364 -3.89 -9.79 17.96
CA VAL A 364 -4.46 -9.55 19.29
C VAL A 364 -3.38 -9.73 20.35
N TRP A 365 -3.09 -8.66 21.10
CA TRP A 365 -2.22 -8.70 22.26
C TRP A 365 -3.02 -9.13 23.48
N ALA A 366 -2.87 -10.41 23.84
CA ALA A 366 -3.58 -11.11 24.88
C ALA A 366 -2.71 -11.37 26.12
N TYR A 367 -3.34 -11.77 27.23
CA TYR A 367 -2.61 -12.16 28.43
C TYR A 367 -2.08 -13.60 28.32
N ARG A 368 -2.94 -14.57 28.00
CA ARG A 368 -2.56 -15.96 27.69
C ARG A 368 -3.27 -16.42 26.42
N GLN A 369 -2.70 -17.43 25.76
CA GLN A 369 -3.36 -18.12 24.65
C GLN A 369 -3.78 -19.55 25.03
N GLY A 370 -4.89 -20.05 24.49
CA GLY A 370 -5.28 -21.48 24.52
C GLY A 370 -5.85 -22.01 25.84
N SER A 371 -5.21 -21.74 26.98
CA SER A 371 -5.70 -22.14 28.32
C SER A 371 -5.15 -21.25 29.44
N SER A 372 -5.76 -21.32 30.63
CA SER A 372 -5.29 -20.60 31.83
C SER A 372 -3.93 -21.07 32.34
N THR A 373 -3.51 -22.28 31.96
CA THR A 373 -2.19 -22.85 32.30
C THR A 373 -1.14 -22.62 31.23
N SER A 374 -1.52 -22.15 30.03
CA SER A 374 -0.56 -21.87 28.97
C SER A 374 0.26 -20.63 29.30
N CYS A 375 1.56 -20.72 29.10
CA CYS A 375 2.52 -19.62 29.22
C CYS A 375 3.35 -19.43 27.94
N SER A 376 2.78 -19.83 26.81
CA SER A 376 3.41 -19.67 25.51
C SER A 376 3.45 -18.21 25.09
N SER A 377 4.51 -17.81 24.39
CA SER A 377 4.76 -16.43 23.99
C SER A 377 3.79 -15.91 22.94
N GLY A 378 3.28 -16.77 22.07
CA GLY A 378 2.29 -16.44 21.07
C GLY A 378 1.74 -17.66 20.35
N LYS A 379 0.79 -17.41 19.46
CA LYS A 379 0.15 -18.41 18.61
C LYS A 379 -0.41 -17.76 17.36
N ALA A 380 -0.15 -18.31 16.19
CA ALA A 380 -0.60 -17.78 14.92
C ALA A 380 -1.16 -18.85 14.00
N GLU A 381 -2.12 -18.48 13.15
CA GLU A 381 -2.49 -19.30 12.01
C GLU A 381 -1.29 -19.49 11.08
N VAL A 382 -1.19 -20.65 10.43
CA VAL A 382 -0.20 -20.87 9.37
C VAL A 382 -0.92 -20.78 8.03
N LEU A 383 -0.39 -19.97 7.10
CA LEU A 383 -1.09 -19.61 5.86
C LEU A 383 -2.47 -18.97 6.13
N GLY A 384 -2.55 -18.21 7.21
CA GLY A 384 -3.70 -17.42 7.63
C GLY A 384 -3.30 -15.96 7.86
N ASN A 385 -4.21 -15.17 8.43
CA ASN A 385 -3.94 -13.75 8.69
C ASN A 385 -4.09 -13.35 10.16
N ASP A 386 -4.24 -14.33 11.06
CA ASP A 386 -4.58 -14.09 12.45
C ASP A 386 -3.49 -14.55 13.41
N LEU A 387 -3.14 -13.70 14.37
CA LEU A 387 -2.09 -13.97 15.34
C LEU A 387 -2.41 -13.43 16.75
N ILE A 388 -1.91 -14.14 17.76
CA ILE A 388 -2.04 -13.81 19.18
C ILE A 388 -0.64 -13.63 19.76
N ILE A 389 -0.40 -12.48 20.40
CA ILE A 389 0.79 -12.24 21.22
C ILE A 389 0.39 -12.40 22.69
N SER A 390 1.02 -13.31 23.45
CA SER A 390 0.56 -13.70 24.79
C SER A 390 1.63 -13.73 25.87
N LEU A 391 2.35 -12.61 26.03
CA LEU A 391 3.44 -12.48 27.01
C LEU A 391 2.98 -12.24 28.48
N GLY A 392 1.80 -12.73 28.89
CA GLY A 392 1.25 -12.51 30.23
C GLY A 392 1.99 -13.20 31.37
N CYS A 393 2.70 -14.30 31.10
CA CYS A 393 3.53 -14.97 32.10
C CYS A 393 4.88 -14.28 32.37
N TRP A 394 5.23 -13.27 31.57
CA TRP A 394 6.44 -12.49 31.77
C TRP A 394 6.16 -11.39 32.78
N SER A 395 6.94 -11.36 33.86
CA SER A 395 6.79 -10.35 34.92
C SER A 395 6.95 -8.92 34.39
N SER A 396 7.82 -8.72 33.41
CA SER A 396 7.97 -7.47 32.64
C SER A 396 8.67 -7.81 31.31
N PRO A 397 7.92 -8.12 30.24
CA PRO A 397 8.54 -8.47 28.97
C PRO A 397 9.29 -7.26 28.40
N SER A 398 10.56 -7.48 28.07
CA SER A 398 11.43 -6.48 27.47
C SER A 398 10.95 -6.07 26.07
N ILE A 399 11.48 -4.95 25.57
CA ILE A 399 11.24 -4.49 24.19
C ILE A 399 11.62 -5.57 23.18
N GLN A 400 12.72 -6.30 23.42
CA GLN A 400 13.22 -7.33 22.50
C GLN A 400 12.28 -8.54 22.46
N GLU A 401 11.81 -9.00 23.62
CA GLU A 401 10.84 -10.10 23.73
C GLU A 401 9.51 -9.74 23.05
N GLN A 402 8.99 -8.53 23.28
CA GLN A 402 7.77 -8.05 22.65
C GLN A 402 7.89 -7.96 21.12
N ARG A 403 8.94 -7.30 20.63
CA ARG A 403 9.19 -7.14 19.19
C ARG A 403 9.41 -8.47 18.50
N GLY A 404 10.29 -9.31 19.07
CA GLY A 404 10.68 -10.56 18.46
C GLY A 404 9.53 -11.57 18.43
N THR A 405 8.70 -11.62 19.47
CA THR A 405 7.47 -12.42 19.45
C THR A 405 6.50 -11.92 18.39
N PHE A 406 6.28 -10.61 18.29
CA PHE A 406 5.40 -10.05 17.25
C PHE A 406 5.84 -10.42 15.83
N ILE A 407 7.14 -10.28 15.51
CA ILE A 407 7.68 -10.64 14.19
C ILE A 407 7.62 -12.16 13.98
N HIS A 408 7.87 -12.96 15.02
CA HIS A 408 7.81 -14.42 14.95
C HIS A 408 6.40 -14.91 14.61
N GLU A 409 5.39 -14.45 15.34
CA GLU A 409 4.00 -14.83 15.08
C GLU A 409 3.52 -14.33 13.71
N LEU A 410 3.92 -13.12 13.30
CA LEU A 410 3.64 -12.63 11.96
C LEU A 410 4.32 -13.49 10.89
N GLY A 411 5.52 -14.01 11.18
CA GLY A 411 6.22 -14.93 10.30
C GLY A 411 5.42 -16.20 9.99
N HIS A 412 4.65 -16.72 10.95
CA HIS A 412 3.77 -17.87 10.70
C HIS A 412 2.63 -17.58 9.72
N ASN A 413 2.05 -16.38 9.76
CA ASN A 413 1.09 -15.94 8.75
C ASN A 413 1.71 -15.86 7.35
N LEU A 414 3.00 -15.50 7.28
CA LEU A 414 3.81 -15.53 6.05
C LEU A 414 4.36 -16.94 5.72
N ALA A 415 3.78 -17.97 6.32
CA ALA A 415 4.13 -19.38 6.19
C ALA A 415 5.56 -19.77 6.61
N LEU A 416 6.26 -18.90 7.34
CA LEU A 416 7.58 -19.23 7.89
C LEU A 416 7.43 -20.26 9.02
N GLY A 417 8.29 -21.28 8.98
CA GLY A 417 8.39 -22.30 10.01
C GLY A 417 9.67 -22.12 10.84
N HIS A 418 9.85 -22.96 11.86
CA HIS A 418 11.04 -22.88 12.72
C HIS A 418 12.26 -23.57 12.11
N ASN A 419 12.14 -24.16 10.91
CA ASN A 419 13.23 -24.87 10.21
C ASN A 419 13.83 -26.01 11.06
N GLY A 420 12.98 -26.75 11.78
CA GLY A 420 13.38 -27.81 12.69
C GLY A 420 13.95 -27.32 14.04
N ASN A 421 13.83 -26.02 14.35
CA ASN A 421 14.20 -25.43 15.64
C ASN A 421 13.00 -25.40 16.61
N ASP A 422 12.08 -26.35 16.50
CA ASP A 422 10.78 -26.38 17.21
C ASP A 422 10.93 -26.66 18.72
N VAL A 423 12.14 -27.03 19.18
CA VAL A 423 12.40 -27.44 20.55
C VAL A 423 13.30 -26.44 21.25
N ALA A 424 12.78 -25.85 22.33
CA ALA A 424 13.54 -24.97 23.21
C ALA A 424 14.84 -25.66 23.69
N GLY A 425 15.99 -25.08 23.34
CA GLY A 425 17.32 -25.61 23.68
C GLY A 425 17.94 -26.56 22.64
N GLN A 426 17.24 -26.94 21.57
CA GLN A 426 17.80 -27.61 20.38
C GLN A 426 17.68 -26.67 19.19
N THR A 427 18.37 -25.54 19.29
CA THR A 427 18.26 -24.41 18.37
C THR A 427 19.59 -24.16 17.67
N SER A 428 19.55 -24.09 16.35
CA SER A 428 20.67 -23.75 15.48
C SER A 428 21.34 -22.43 15.90
N VAL A 429 22.67 -22.40 15.92
CA VAL A 429 23.41 -21.14 16.11
C VAL A 429 23.74 -20.44 14.80
N VAL A 430 23.59 -21.11 13.65
CA VAL A 430 23.87 -20.53 12.34
C VAL A 430 22.63 -19.99 11.62
N HIS A 431 21.46 -20.60 11.84
CA HIS A 431 20.20 -20.11 11.31
C HIS A 431 19.72 -18.89 12.12
N ALA A 432 20.27 -17.73 11.75
CA ALA A 432 20.04 -16.45 12.37
C ALA A 432 18.70 -15.83 11.92
N SER A 433 17.60 -16.36 12.46
CA SER A 433 16.22 -15.94 12.15
C SER A 433 15.40 -15.80 13.41
N VAL A 434 14.45 -14.85 13.46
CA VAL A 434 13.53 -14.72 14.59
C VAL A 434 12.60 -15.93 14.72
N MET A 435 12.42 -16.71 13.64
CA MET A 435 11.69 -17.98 13.65
C MET A 435 12.43 -19.10 14.37
N ASN A 436 13.69 -18.89 14.73
CA ASN A 436 14.45 -19.77 15.60
C ASN A 436 14.34 -19.24 17.04
N TYR A 437 13.86 -20.08 17.96
CA TYR A 437 13.65 -19.72 19.36
C TYR A 437 14.90 -19.17 20.08
N ARG A 438 16.10 -19.48 19.59
CA ARG A 438 17.34 -18.86 20.08
C ARG A 438 17.35 -17.33 19.93
N TYR A 439 16.74 -16.84 18.86
CA TYR A 439 16.79 -15.43 18.45
C TYR A 439 15.44 -14.72 18.58
N GLN A 440 14.33 -15.44 18.79
CA GLN A 440 13.01 -14.82 19.01
C GLN A 440 13.09 -13.74 20.09
N MET A 441 13.57 -14.07 21.29
CA MET A 441 13.53 -13.15 22.44
C MET A 441 14.72 -12.18 22.50
N LEU A 442 15.88 -12.60 22.00
CA LEU A 442 17.14 -11.86 22.10
C LEU A 442 17.42 -11.00 20.84
N GLY A 443 16.71 -11.29 19.75
CA GLY A 443 17.03 -10.76 18.43
C GLY A 443 18.31 -11.39 17.84
N VAL A 444 18.58 -11.04 16.58
CA VAL A 444 19.79 -11.48 15.87
C VAL A 444 20.92 -10.47 16.07
N GLY A 445 22.09 -10.93 16.52
CA GLY A 445 23.16 -10.08 17.08
C GLY A 445 24.12 -9.38 16.12
N SER A 446 23.93 -9.35 14.80
CA SER A 446 24.84 -8.64 13.87
C SER A 446 24.20 -8.24 12.52
N PRO A 447 24.71 -7.17 11.86
CA PRO A 447 24.15 -6.56 10.64
C PRO A 447 24.63 -7.26 9.36
N GLY A 448 24.39 -8.57 9.24
CA GLY A 448 24.62 -9.34 8.01
C GLY A 448 23.30 -9.91 7.47
N SER A 449 23.25 -10.24 6.18
CA SER A 449 22.09 -10.86 5.52
C SER A 449 21.55 -12.03 6.35
N HIS A 450 20.27 -11.95 6.71
CA HIS A 450 19.54 -12.97 7.46
C HIS A 450 18.87 -13.93 6.48
N THR A 451 18.86 -15.22 6.79
CA THR A 451 18.15 -16.22 5.99
C THR A 451 16.82 -16.56 6.67
N TYR A 452 15.71 -16.17 6.04
CA TYR A 452 14.38 -16.68 6.35
C TYR A 452 14.22 -18.02 5.62
N SER A 453 13.70 -19.05 6.29
CA SER A 453 13.54 -20.37 5.67
C SER A 453 12.23 -21.04 6.07
N PHE A 454 11.64 -21.72 5.09
CA PHE A 454 10.49 -22.60 5.23
C PHE A 454 11.02 -24.04 5.35
N GLY A 455 10.52 -24.87 6.28
CA GLY A 455 10.91 -26.29 6.37
C GLY A 455 10.18 -27.14 5.30
N GLY A 456 10.73 -28.21 4.71
CA GLY A 456 12.00 -28.90 4.96
C GLY A 456 12.57 -29.67 3.75
N ASN A 457 13.80 -30.17 3.92
CA ASN A 457 14.72 -30.79 2.96
C ASN A 457 15.59 -29.84 2.12
N ALA A 458 16.83 -30.30 1.93
CA ALA A 458 18.04 -29.50 1.80
C ALA A 458 18.49 -29.20 0.36
N CYS A 459 19.45 -28.26 0.28
CA CYS A 459 20.43 -27.95 -0.76
C CYS A 459 20.03 -26.96 -1.87
N ALA A 460 20.68 -25.77 -1.87
CA ALA A 460 21.80 -25.48 -2.77
C ALA A 460 22.59 -24.22 -2.37
N ALA A 461 23.88 -24.43 -2.03
CA ALA A 461 25.03 -23.52 -2.09
C ALA A 461 25.01 -22.13 -1.41
N CYS A 462 25.95 -21.93 -0.46
CA CYS A 462 26.78 -20.72 -0.42
C CYS A 462 28.10 -20.95 0.31
N SER A 463 29.10 -20.16 -0.08
CA SER A 463 30.53 -20.47 -0.05
C SER A 463 31.28 -19.60 0.96
N ALA A 464 31.55 -20.07 2.19
CA ALA A 464 32.57 -19.46 3.08
C ALA A 464 33.01 -20.26 4.34
N SER A 465 32.83 -21.58 4.43
CA SER A 465 33.37 -22.40 5.55
C SER A 465 33.80 -23.78 5.02
N PRO A 466 34.83 -24.47 5.57
CA PRO A 466 35.39 -25.70 4.99
C PRO A 466 34.38 -26.87 5.02
N LYS A 467 33.51 -26.84 4.00
CA LYS A 467 32.32 -27.66 3.73
C LYS A 467 32.53 -29.16 3.87
N SER A 468 33.73 -29.66 3.59
CA SER A 468 34.03 -31.10 3.67
C SER A 468 34.25 -31.60 5.10
N LYS A 469 34.67 -30.72 6.03
CA LYS A 469 35.07 -31.11 7.39
C LYS A 469 33.86 -31.40 8.28
N CYS A 470 32.81 -30.57 8.21
CA CYS A 470 31.61 -30.74 9.05
C CYS A 470 30.65 -31.82 8.53
N VAL A 471 30.54 -32.03 7.21
CA VAL A 471 29.81 -33.18 6.64
C VAL A 471 30.45 -34.51 7.05
N SER A 472 31.79 -34.55 7.10
CA SER A 472 32.52 -35.73 7.60
C SER A 472 32.32 -35.95 9.10
N CYS A 473 32.14 -34.90 9.90
CA CYS A 473 31.81 -35.00 11.33
C CYS A 473 30.39 -35.57 11.55
N ARG A 474 29.37 -35.10 10.83
CA ARG A 474 27.99 -35.61 10.93
C ARG A 474 27.86 -37.08 10.53
N ASN A 475 28.49 -37.47 9.42
CA ASN A 475 28.38 -38.83 8.87
C ASN A 475 29.43 -39.81 9.43
N GLY A 476 30.27 -39.37 10.38
CA GLY A 476 31.32 -40.17 11.00
C GLY A 476 30.82 -41.02 12.17
N PHE A 477 31.59 -42.06 12.53
CA PHE A 477 31.21 -43.07 13.53
C PHE A 477 30.90 -42.51 14.94
N LEU A 478 31.50 -41.38 15.33
CA LEU A 478 31.26 -40.73 16.64
C LEU A 478 30.42 -39.44 16.52
N GLY A 479 29.89 -39.15 15.33
CA GLY A 479 29.17 -37.90 15.06
C GLY A 479 29.93 -36.66 15.53
N CYS A 480 29.21 -35.72 16.13
CA CYS A 480 29.77 -34.44 16.55
C CYS A 480 30.47 -34.45 17.91
N GLY A 481 30.61 -35.64 18.51
CA GLY A 481 31.48 -35.89 19.66
C GLY A 481 32.95 -36.13 19.27
N PHE A 482 33.30 -36.12 17.98
CA PHE A 482 34.68 -36.37 17.54
C PHE A 482 35.61 -35.17 17.87
N PRO A 483 36.82 -35.41 18.44
CA PRO A 483 37.79 -34.35 18.72
C PRO A 483 38.16 -33.57 17.45
N GLY A 484 37.87 -32.26 17.44
CA GLY A 484 38.06 -31.40 16.26
C GLY A 484 36.79 -31.05 15.49
N CYS A 485 35.62 -31.54 15.93
CA CYS A 485 34.29 -31.19 15.41
C CYS A 485 33.53 -30.18 16.29
N GLY A 486 34.11 -29.68 17.39
CA GLY A 486 33.45 -28.72 18.30
C GLY A 486 33.20 -27.32 17.72
N SER A 487 33.60 -27.07 16.47
CA SER A 487 33.29 -25.86 15.71
C SER A 487 32.28 -26.12 14.57
N CYS A 488 31.74 -27.33 14.47
CA CYS A 488 30.71 -27.70 13.50
C CYS A 488 29.36 -27.76 14.21
N ASP A 489 28.38 -26.98 13.73
CA ASP A 489 26.99 -27.09 14.15
C ASP A 489 26.38 -28.31 13.46
N CYS A 490 25.74 -29.18 14.24
CA CYS A 490 25.38 -30.53 13.83
C CYS A 490 23.92 -30.88 14.12
N ASP A 491 23.21 -29.96 14.73
CA ASP A 491 21.78 -29.99 14.93
C ASP A 491 21.08 -29.48 13.65
N VAL A 492 20.17 -30.32 13.16
CA VAL A 492 19.20 -30.03 12.09
C VAL A 492 19.74 -29.69 10.68
N ASN A 493 18.86 -29.78 9.67
CA ASN A 493 19.21 -29.65 8.24
C ASN A 493 19.24 -28.16 7.82
N GLU A 494 20.39 -27.51 7.98
CA GLU A 494 20.48 -26.04 8.10
C GLU A 494 20.70 -25.17 6.83
N TRP A 495 20.64 -25.67 5.59
CA TRP A 495 21.20 -24.89 4.45
C TRP A 495 20.31 -24.78 3.20
N GLY A 496 19.38 -23.81 3.22
CA GLY A 496 18.60 -23.33 2.08
C GLY A 496 18.14 -21.87 2.27
N ALA A 497 17.98 -21.13 1.17
CA ALA A 497 17.28 -19.85 1.13
C ALA A 497 15.97 -20.05 0.37
N VAL A 498 14.88 -19.44 0.84
CA VAL A 498 13.55 -19.56 0.25
C VAL A 498 12.93 -18.17 0.16
N GLU A 499 12.29 -17.93 -0.96
CA GLU A 499 11.62 -16.68 -1.33
C GLU A 499 10.34 -16.53 -0.49
N LEU A 500 10.07 -15.31 0.01
CA LEU A 500 8.81 -15.01 0.68
C LEU A 500 7.69 -15.01 -0.35
N ASP A 501 6.77 -15.96 -0.22
CA ASP A 501 5.58 -16.09 -1.06
C ASP A 501 4.43 -15.30 -0.43
N PHE A 502 4.13 -14.13 -0.99
CA PHE A 502 3.00 -13.29 -0.58
C PHE A 502 1.79 -13.47 -1.52
N LEU A 503 1.88 -14.37 -2.52
CA LEU A 503 0.81 -14.62 -3.48
C LEU A 503 -0.25 -15.61 -2.94
N ASP A 504 0.02 -16.27 -1.82
CA ASP A 504 -0.87 -17.29 -1.22
C ASP A 504 -1.89 -16.61 -0.30
N ASP A 505 -2.98 -16.09 -0.87
CA ASP A 505 -4.13 -15.50 -0.17
C ASP A 505 -4.97 -16.52 0.65
N GLY A 506 -4.53 -17.78 0.66
CA GLY A 506 -5.20 -18.89 1.33
C GLY A 506 -6.56 -19.20 0.73
N ASP A 507 -6.80 -18.84 -0.53
CA ASP A 507 -7.90 -19.31 -1.35
C ASP A 507 -7.42 -20.37 -2.38
N ALA A 508 -8.34 -20.83 -3.23
CA ALA A 508 -8.30 -22.15 -3.85
C ALA A 508 -7.94 -22.15 -5.34
N ASP A 509 -7.42 -21.08 -5.93
CA ASP A 509 -7.30 -20.98 -7.39
C ASP A 509 -5.86 -20.84 -7.96
N ASP A 510 -4.81 -21.38 -7.30
CA ASP A 510 -3.47 -21.53 -7.91
C ASP A 510 -3.27 -22.86 -8.69
N GLY A 511 -4.38 -23.48 -9.08
CA GLY A 511 -4.40 -24.61 -9.98
C GLY A 511 -4.01 -24.23 -11.42
N THR A 512 -2.73 -24.40 -11.75
CA THR A 512 -2.15 -24.66 -13.10
C THR A 512 -1.48 -23.53 -13.90
N HIS A 513 -0.37 -22.97 -13.40
CA HIS A 513 0.71 -22.53 -14.31
C HIS A 513 1.60 -23.72 -14.71
N ARG A 514 1.08 -24.56 -15.61
CA ARG A 514 1.90 -25.35 -16.54
C ARG A 514 1.42 -25.07 -17.95
N VAL A 515 2.28 -24.36 -18.70
CA VAL A 515 2.26 -24.17 -20.15
C VAL A 515 1.68 -25.38 -20.89
N LEU A 516 0.57 -25.18 -21.62
CA LEU A 516 0.27 -25.74 -22.97
C LEU A 516 -1.18 -25.42 -23.44
N LEU A 517 -1.29 -24.47 -24.37
CA LEU A 517 -2.27 -24.36 -25.48
C LEU A 517 -3.67 -25.01 -25.30
N ALA A 518 -4.68 -24.21 -24.97
CA ALA A 518 -6.06 -24.44 -25.42
C ALA A 518 -6.93 -23.17 -25.38
N LYS A 519 -7.02 -22.51 -26.55
CA LYS A 519 -8.14 -21.71 -27.10
C LYS A 519 -9.11 -21.00 -26.14
N TYR A 520 -9.00 -19.67 -26.17
CA TYR A 520 -10.06 -18.68 -26.02
C TYR A 520 -11.48 -19.19 -26.33
N ALA A 521 -12.39 -18.94 -25.40
CA ALA A 521 -13.79 -18.70 -25.69
C ALA A 521 -14.15 -17.34 -25.07
N LEU A 522 -14.61 -16.43 -25.93
CA LEU A 522 -15.18 -15.12 -25.57
C LEU A 522 -16.53 -15.33 -24.87
N ASP A 523 -16.74 -14.69 -23.73
CA ASP A 523 -18.06 -14.16 -23.39
C ASP A 523 -18.03 -12.65 -23.10
N ASP A 524 -18.58 -11.95 -24.09
CA ASP A 524 -18.92 -10.54 -24.10
C ASP A 524 -19.78 -10.12 -22.89
N LYS A 525 -19.33 -9.12 -22.11
CA LYS A 525 -20.05 -7.87 -21.72
C LYS A 525 -19.75 -7.37 -20.29
N GLY A 526 -18.78 -6.47 -20.18
CA GLY A 526 -18.86 -5.20 -19.43
C GLY A 526 -19.56 -5.18 -18.07
N GLY A 527 -18.89 -5.68 -17.04
CA GLY A 527 -19.07 -5.30 -15.64
C GLY A 527 -17.70 -5.37 -14.94
N PRO A 528 -17.46 -4.60 -13.86
CA PRO A 528 -16.19 -4.66 -13.17
C PRO A 528 -15.90 -6.09 -12.74
N VAL A 529 -14.68 -6.56 -13.01
CA VAL A 529 -14.13 -7.78 -12.42
C VAL A 529 -14.31 -7.61 -10.92
N ARG A 530 -15.25 -8.37 -10.36
CA ARG A 530 -15.48 -8.34 -8.92
C ARG A 530 -14.28 -8.99 -8.29
N PHE A 531 -13.40 -8.16 -7.72
CA PHE A 531 -12.74 -8.46 -6.46
C PHE A 531 -13.70 -9.30 -5.62
N GLN A 532 -13.41 -10.58 -5.48
CA GLN A 532 -13.87 -11.36 -4.34
C GLN A 532 -12.65 -11.75 -3.52
N PRO A 533 -11.96 -10.78 -2.89
CA PRO A 533 -11.31 -11.14 -1.65
C PRO A 533 -12.42 -11.69 -0.77
N ARG A 534 -12.17 -12.78 -0.06
CA ARG A 534 -13.05 -13.10 1.07
C ARG A 534 -13.10 -11.87 1.94
N VAL A 535 -14.19 -11.13 1.87
CA VAL A 535 -14.61 -10.24 2.92
C VAL A 535 -14.82 -11.16 4.13
N PRO A 536 -13.99 -11.11 5.19
CA PRO A 536 -14.29 -11.85 6.41
C PRO A 536 -15.35 -11.02 7.14
N HIS A 537 -16.57 -11.02 6.60
CA HIS A 537 -17.79 -10.69 7.32
C HIS A 537 -18.58 -11.99 7.43
N ALA A 538 -18.70 -12.46 8.67
CA ALA A 538 -19.11 -13.80 9.09
C ALA A 538 -18.05 -14.89 8.87
N GLU A 539 -17.81 -15.66 9.92
CA GLU A 539 -17.01 -16.88 9.86
C GLU A 539 -17.50 -17.76 8.71
N PRO A 540 -16.60 -18.32 7.88
CA PRO A 540 -17.01 -19.31 6.92
C PRO A 540 -17.69 -20.45 7.69
N PRO A 541 -18.77 -21.05 7.16
CA PRO A 541 -19.40 -22.19 7.80
C PRO A 541 -18.35 -23.22 8.21
N VAL A 542 -18.52 -23.86 9.37
CA VAL A 542 -17.56 -24.84 9.92
C VAL A 542 -17.07 -25.85 8.85
N ALA A 543 -17.96 -26.27 7.94
CA ALA A 543 -17.62 -27.15 6.83
C ALA A 543 -16.60 -26.52 5.84
N ALA A 544 -16.75 -25.25 5.50
CA ALA A 544 -15.81 -24.53 4.62
C ALA A 544 -14.46 -24.30 5.31
N ARG A 545 -14.44 -24.06 6.62
CA ARG A 545 -13.20 -23.96 7.41
C ARG A 545 -12.44 -25.28 7.45
N ARG A 546 -13.15 -26.38 7.74
CA ARG A 546 -12.56 -27.73 7.70
C ARG A 546 -11.95 -28.05 6.34
N LEU A 547 -12.66 -27.75 5.26
CA LEU A 547 -12.16 -27.95 3.91
C LEU A 547 -10.90 -27.11 3.62
N LYS A 548 -10.87 -25.84 4.06
CA LYS A 548 -9.67 -25.00 3.95
C LYS A 548 -8.51 -25.63 4.72
N VAL A 549 -8.71 -25.99 5.98
CA VAL A 549 -7.69 -26.64 6.83
C VAL A 549 -7.19 -27.95 6.23
N GLU A 550 -8.07 -28.80 5.70
CA GLU A 550 -7.67 -30.04 5.04
C GLU A 550 -6.76 -29.78 3.85
N ARG A 551 -7.12 -28.81 2.99
CA ARG A 551 -6.30 -28.43 1.83
C ARG A 551 -4.97 -27.79 2.24
N THR A 552 -5.00 -26.86 3.19
CA THR A 552 -3.79 -26.22 3.71
C THR A 552 -2.86 -27.26 4.35
N ARG A 553 -3.41 -28.21 5.12
CA ARG A 553 -2.66 -29.34 5.68
C ARG A 553 -2.00 -30.19 4.59
N GLU A 554 -2.72 -30.48 3.50
CA GLU A 554 -2.15 -31.20 2.35
C GLU A 554 -1.02 -30.41 1.68
N ARG A 555 -1.19 -29.10 1.48
CA ARG A 555 -0.17 -28.19 0.94
C ARG A 555 1.08 -28.15 1.82
N LEU A 556 0.93 -27.96 3.13
CA LEU A 556 2.06 -27.92 4.07
C LEU A 556 2.82 -29.25 4.08
N ARG A 557 2.09 -30.38 4.07
CA ARG A 557 2.70 -31.72 3.92
C ARG A 557 3.43 -31.87 2.59
N ALA A 558 2.88 -31.33 1.50
CA ALA A 558 3.53 -31.34 0.19
C ALA A 558 4.80 -30.46 0.17
N ARG A 559 4.83 -29.38 0.96
CA ARG A 559 6.02 -28.54 1.22
C ARG A 559 7.01 -29.17 2.23
N GLY A 560 6.70 -30.37 2.75
CA GLY A 560 7.58 -31.13 3.64
C GLY A 560 7.40 -30.84 5.13
N GLN A 561 6.38 -30.08 5.52
CA GLN A 561 6.06 -29.82 6.93
C GLN A 561 5.32 -30.99 7.59
N VAL A 562 5.57 -31.18 8.88
CA VAL A 562 5.09 -32.29 9.70
C VAL A 562 4.10 -31.77 10.75
N GLU A 563 2.89 -32.31 10.70
CA GLU A 563 1.86 -32.00 11.70
C GLU A 563 2.21 -32.57 13.09
N GLY A 564 2.01 -31.77 14.12
CA GLY A 564 2.43 -32.04 15.49
C GLY A 564 3.87 -31.62 15.80
N GLN A 565 4.60 -31.14 14.78
CA GLN A 565 5.93 -30.55 14.91
C GLN A 565 5.94 -29.12 14.37
N ASP A 566 5.78 -28.95 13.06
CA ASP A 566 5.86 -27.65 12.37
C ASP A 566 4.54 -26.88 12.42
N PHE A 567 3.41 -27.60 12.47
CA PHE A 567 2.07 -27.03 12.58
C PHE A 567 1.11 -27.98 13.27
N PHE A 568 -0.01 -27.47 13.77
CA PHE A 568 -1.03 -28.19 14.50
C PHE A 568 -2.40 -27.94 13.89
N VAL A 569 -3.26 -28.95 13.98
CA VAL A 569 -4.67 -28.85 13.58
C VAL A 569 -5.52 -28.85 14.84
N SER A 570 -6.47 -27.92 14.95
CA SER A 570 -7.41 -27.88 16.06
C SER A 570 -8.21 -29.18 16.15
N THR A 571 -8.63 -29.57 17.36
CA THR A 571 -9.39 -30.81 17.59
C THR A 571 -10.67 -30.92 16.79
N ASP A 572 -11.29 -29.80 16.43
CA ASP A 572 -12.50 -29.73 15.60
C ASP A 572 -12.20 -29.63 14.10
N GLY A 573 -10.93 -29.58 13.70
CA GLY A 573 -10.43 -29.50 12.33
C GLY A 573 -10.64 -28.15 11.64
N THR A 574 -10.97 -27.09 12.38
CA THR A 574 -11.37 -25.80 11.80
C THR A 574 -10.26 -24.75 11.75
N THR A 575 -9.12 -25.02 12.39
CA THR A 575 -7.97 -24.11 12.42
C THR A 575 -6.66 -24.88 12.23
N LEU A 576 -5.73 -24.28 11.49
CA LEU A 576 -4.36 -24.75 11.32
C LEU A 576 -3.42 -23.66 11.85
N TYR A 577 -2.53 -23.98 12.79
CA TYR A 577 -1.75 -23.00 13.52
C TYR A 577 -0.37 -23.52 13.94
N ALA A 578 0.53 -22.62 14.32
CA ALA A 578 1.78 -22.92 15.02
C ALA A 578 1.70 -22.42 16.47
N GLU A 579 2.31 -23.14 17.41
CA GLU A 579 2.33 -22.78 18.83
C GLU A 579 3.77 -22.50 19.28
N CYS A 580 3.98 -21.36 19.92
CA CYS A 580 5.31 -20.87 20.29
C CYS A 580 5.48 -20.86 21.81
N PRO A 581 6.40 -21.64 22.40
CA PRO A 581 6.47 -21.95 23.82
C PRO A 581 6.78 -20.76 24.75
#